data_AF-A0A957QYQ8-F1
#
_entry.id   AF-A0A957QYQ8-F1
#
_cell.length_a   1.000
_cell.length_b   1.000
_cell.length_c   1.000
_cell.angle_alpha   90.00
_cell.angle_beta   90.00
_cell.angle_gamma   90.00
#
_symmetry.space_group_name_H-M   'P 1'
#
loop_
_entity.id
_entity.type
_entity.pdbx_description
1 polymer ?
#
loop_
_entity_poly.entity_id
_entity_poly.type
_entity_poly.pdbx_seq_one_letter_code
_entity_poly.pdbx_strand_id
1 'polypeptide(L)'
;SVGEMAEGLGARVQLDAAPLKYPGLRPWEIWLSEAQERMVLAVPEASWPRLQALAAGQDVEVVCIGQFVDSGRLQLYYADQLVGDVAMEFLHDGIPQRHLTAVWEKPALPAQLEGTPKHDLANSLLAILAHPNVRSKEDVVRRYDHEVQGGTVVKPLVGVANHGPGDAAVLWPLITQSDGAAPGPGVALGNGICPELGLLDPYNMAWAAVDEAVRNVVAVGADPDRVAILDNFCWGNPNLPDRLGALVRCAQGCHDAAVAYGTPFISGKDSLNNEYTGADGAKHAIPGTILISSLGQVPDVGRTATMDLKQAGSALYLVGQTATELGGSHYALVNELNGGQVPAPQDGAKQLFSAIHAAIQAGELAA
;
A
#
# COMPACT_ATOMS: atom_id res chain seq x y z
N SER A 1 7.15 -20.94 0.06
CA SER A 1 5.86 -21.65 0.11
C SER A 1 5.86 -22.93 0.96
N VAL A 2 6.31 -24.11 0.47
CA VAL A 2 6.20 -25.36 1.26
C VAL A 2 7.00 -25.29 2.56
N GLY A 3 8.21 -24.72 2.54
CA GLY A 3 9.02 -24.51 3.75
C GLY A 3 8.32 -23.61 4.79
N GLU A 4 7.62 -22.57 4.37
CA GLU A 4 6.80 -21.74 5.28
C GLU A 4 5.64 -22.54 5.87
N MET A 5 4.89 -23.27 5.04
CA MET A 5 3.75 -24.08 5.50
C MET A 5 4.17 -25.22 6.44
N ALA A 6 5.42 -25.68 6.35
CA ALA A 6 5.96 -26.80 7.10
C ALA A 6 6.71 -26.39 8.39
N GLU A 7 6.75 -25.11 8.74
CA GLU A 7 7.60 -24.53 9.81
C GLU A 7 7.60 -25.37 11.11
N GLY A 8 6.43 -25.72 11.63
CA GLY A 8 6.28 -26.45 12.89
C GLY A 8 6.38 -27.99 12.81
N LEU A 9 6.63 -28.58 11.63
CA LEU A 9 6.62 -30.04 11.44
C LEU A 9 7.78 -30.55 10.59
N GLY A 10 7.95 -30.02 9.38
CA GLY A 10 8.74 -30.64 8.32
C GLY A 10 7.88 -31.17 7.16
N ALA A 11 8.55 -31.48 6.05
CA ALA A 11 7.90 -31.94 4.84
C ALA A 11 8.82 -32.83 4.01
N ARG A 12 8.22 -33.79 3.30
CA ARG A 12 8.88 -34.56 2.23
C ARG A 12 8.26 -34.17 0.90
N VAL A 13 9.08 -33.67 -0.01
CA VAL A 13 8.65 -33.18 -1.33
C VAL A 13 9.32 -34.01 -2.43
N GLN A 14 8.53 -34.44 -3.41
CA GLN A 14 8.97 -35.08 -4.64
C GLN A 14 8.98 -34.04 -5.77
N LEU A 15 10.17 -33.60 -6.16
CA LEU A 15 10.34 -32.50 -7.11
C LEU A 15 9.90 -32.86 -8.54
N ASP A 16 10.14 -34.10 -8.97
CA ASP A 16 9.72 -34.65 -10.27
C ASP A 16 8.23 -34.99 -10.35
N ALA A 17 7.46 -34.80 -9.26
CA ALA A 17 5.99 -34.82 -9.32
C ALA A 17 5.40 -33.49 -9.79
N ALA A 18 6.18 -32.40 -9.76
CA ALA A 18 5.72 -31.09 -10.20
C ALA A 18 5.68 -31.01 -11.74
N PRO A 19 4.57 -30.52 -12.34
CA PRO A 19 4.47 -30.27 -13.77
C PRO A 19 5.56 -29.29 -14.23
N LEU A 20 6.32 -29.68 -15.25
CA LEU A 20 7.41 -28.89 -15.79
C LEU A 20 7.05 -28.32 -17.16
N LYS A 21 7.25 -27.01 -17.33
CA LYS A 21 7.14 -26.36 -18.63
C LYS A 21 8.31 -26.70 -19.55
N TYR A 22 9.50 -26.90 -18.98
CA TYR A 22 10.72 -27.20 -19.71
C TYR A 22 11.32 -28.52 -19.21
N PRO A 23 11.63 -29.47 -20.10
CA PRO A 23 12.33 -30.69 -19.71
C PRO A 23 13.80 -30.39 -19.34
N GLY A 24 14.40 -31.23 -18.50
CA GLY A 24 15.83 -31.18 -18.20
C GLY A 24 16.25 -30.16 -17.14
N LEU A 25 15.29 -29.56 -16.42
CA LEU A 25 15.58 -28.70 -15.27
C LEU A 25 16.27 -29.52 -14.17
N ARG A 26 17.30 -28.93 -13.58
CA ARG A 26 17.99 -29.49 -12.40
C ARG A 26 17.07 -29.38 -11.17
N PRO A 27 17.23 -30.25 -10.16
CA PRO A 27 16.34 -30.25 -9.00
C PRO A 27 16.20 -28.88 -8.31
N TRP A 28 17.30 -28.13 -8.18
CA TRP A 28 17.26 -26.79 -7.59
C TRP A 28 16.54 -25.76 -8.46
N GLU A 29 16.55 -25.92 -9.79
CA GLU A 29 15.82 -25.03 -10.72
C GLU A 29 14.32 -25.27 -10.60
N ILE A 30 13.89 -26.52 -10.35
CA ILE A 30 12.49 -26.86 -10.08
C ILE A 30 12.05 -26.23 -8.75
N TRP A 31 12.86 -26.39 -7.70
CA TRP A 31 12.52 -25.94 -6.35
C TRP A 31 12.52 -24.41 -6.19
N LEU A 32 13.52 -23.73 -6.76
CA LEU A 32 13.71 -22.27 -6.61
C LEU A 32 13.02 -21.46 -7.72
N SER A 33 12.30 -22.11 -8.63
CA SER A 33 11.59 -21.41 -9.70
C SER A 33 10.56 -20.42 -9.14
N GLU A 34 10.53 -19.20 -9.69
CA GLU A 34 9.52 -18.16 -9.45
C GLU A 34 8.51 -18.04 -10.60
N ALA A 35 8.22 -19.15 -11.29
CA ALA A 35 7.13 -19.18 -12.25
C ALA A 35 5.81 -18.64 -11.65
N GLN A 36 5.06 -17.88 -12.43
CA GLN A 36 3.82 -17.24 -11.98
C GLN A 36 2.65 -18.22 -11.98
N GLU A 37 1.51 -17.82 -11.41
CA GLU A 37 0.24 -18.56 -11.41
C GLU A 37 0.30 -19.95 -10.74
N ARG A 38 1.12 -20.07 -9.68
CA ARG A 38 1.20 -21.30 -8.87
C ARG A 38 0.62 -21.07 -7.49
N MET A 39 -0.04 -22.10 -6.96
CA MET A 39 -0.57 -22.12 -5.60
C MET A 39 -0.12 -23.42 -4.91
N VAL A 40 0.15 -23.33 -3.61
CA VAL A 40 0.40 -24.52 -2.77
C VAL A 40 -0.74 -24.64 -1.77
N LEU A 41 -1.28 -25.85 -1.64
CA LEU A 41 -2.40 -26.16 -0.74
C LEU A 41 -2.03 -27.32 0.17
N ALA A 42 -2.44 -27.24 1.44
CA ALA A 42 -2.43 -28.36 2.37
C ALA A 42 -3.81 -29.01 2.36
N VAL A 43 -3.87 -30.32 2.08
CA VAL A 43 -5.13 -31.03 1.86
C VAL A 43 -5.11 -32.33 2.68
N PRO A 44 -6.11 -32.58 3.54
CA PRO A 44 -6.26 -33.88 4.17
C PRO A 44 -6.42 -34.97 3.12
N GLU A 45 -5.77 -36.12 3.31
CA GLU A 45 -5.76 -37.22 2.33
C GLU A 45 -7.18 -37.67 1.93
N ALA A 46 -8.09 -37.76 2.90
CA ALA A 46 -9.49 -38.10 2.66
C ALA A 46 -10.24 -37.10 1.74
N SER A 47 -9.77 -35.86 1.68
CA SER A 47 -10.36 -34.79 0.85
C SER A 47 -9.71 -34.69 -0.54
N TRP A 48 -8.58 -35.36 -0.77
CA TRP A 48 -7.84 -35.28 -2.03
C TRP A 48 -8.67 -35.67 -3.27
N PRO A 49 -9.43 -36.79 -3.28
CA PRO A 49 -10.26 -37.14 -4.44
C PRO A 49 -11.32 -36.08 -4.75
N ARG A 50 -11.87 -35.41 -3.72
CA ARG A 50 -12.84 -34.35 -3.91
C ARG A 50 -12.20 -33.10 -4.51
N LEU A 51 -11.01 -32.71 -4.06
CA LEU A 51 -10.28 -31.58 -4.63
C LEU A 51 -9.93 -31.83 -6.10
N GLN A 52 -9.46 -33.03 -6.45
CA GLN A 52 -9.17 -33.38 -7.84
C GLN A 52 -10.40 -33.25 -8.73
N ALA A 53 -11.57 -33.71 -8.27
CA ALA A 53 -12.82 -33.58 -9.01
C ALA A 53 -13.24 -32.11 -9.21
N LEU A 54 -13.03 -31.26 -8.19
CA LEU A 54 -13.30 -29.82 -8.29
C LEU A 54 -12.35 -29.13 -9.27
N ALA A 55 -11.05 -29.42 -9.17
CA ALA A 55 -10.02 -28.84 -10.05
C ALA A 55 -10.25 -29.23 -11.51
N ALA A 56 -10.53 -30.51 -11.77
CA ALA A 56 -10.88 -30.99 -13.11
C ALA A 56 -12.14 -30.32 -13.66
N GLY A 57 -13.15 -30.06 -12.83
CA GLY A 57 -14.36 -29.33 -13.24
C GLY A 57 -14.14 -27.84 -13.53
N GLN A 58 -12.97 -27.29 -13.22
CA GLN A 58 -12.56 -25.91 -13.48
C GLN A 58 -11.39 -25.81 -14.47
N ASP A 59 -11.00 -26.92 -15.12
CA ASP A 59 -9.83 -27.02 -15.99
C ASP A 59 -8.52 -26.55 -15.31
N VAL A 60 -8.39 -26.80 -14.00
CA VAL A 60 -7.19 -26.49 -13.21
C VAL A 60 -6.38 -27.77 -12.95
N GLU A 61 -5.09 -27.74 -13.28
CA GLU A 61 -4.16 -28.83 -12.95
C GLU A 61 -3.81 -28.81 -11.46
N VAL A 62 -3.93 -29.95 -10.80
CA VAL A 62 -3.52 -30.12 -9.39
C VAL A 62 -2.73 -31.41 -9.23
N VAL A 63 -1.57 -31.31 -8.58
CA VAL A 63 -0.68 -32.45 -8.31
C VAL A 63 -0.34 -32.53 -6.84
N CYS A 64 -0.19 -33.73 -6.32
CA CYS A 64 0.39 -33.95 -5.00
C CYS A 64 1.91 -34.01 -5.13
N ILE A 65 2.60 -32.99 -4.62
CA ILE A 65 4.07 -32.92 -4.68
C ILE A 65 4.75 -33.44 -3.42
N GLY A 66 4.00 -33.89 -2.41
CA GLY A 66 4.58 -34.29 -1.14
C GLY A 66 3.60 -34.33 0.01
N GLN A 67 4.15 -34.46 1.22
CA GLN A 67 3.40 -34.57 2.47
C GLN A 67 4.12 -33.90 3.63
N PHE A 68 3.36 -33.36 4.57
CA PHE A 68 3.89 -32.92 5.86
C PHE A 68 4.22 -34.15 6.71
N VAL A 69 5.36 -34.10 7.39
CA VAL A 69 5.80 -35.16 8.30
C VAL A 69 6.41 -34.52 9.54
N ASP A 70 6.19 -35.13 10.70
CA ASP A 70 6.78 -34.68 11.97
C ASP A 70 8.25 -35.12 12.07
N SER A 71 9.10 -34.48 11.27
CA SER A 71 10.54 -34.80 11.17
C SER A 71 11.44 -33.67 11.66
N GLY A 72 10.88 -32.46 11.83
CA GLY A 72 11.60 -31.21 12.01
C GLY A 72 12.41 -30.76 10.79
N ARG A 73 12.21 -31.38 9.61
CA ARG A 73 13.09 -31.20 8.44
C ARG A 73 12.33 -31.07 7.12
N LEU A 74 12.84 -30.22 6.25
CA LEU A 74 12.45 -30.12 4.85
C LEU A 74 13.35 -31.03 4.01
N GLN A 75 12.77 -32.10 3.50
CA GLN A 75 13.46 -33.12 2.70
C GLN A 75 12.94 -33.07 1.26
N LEU A 76 13.85 -32.82 0.31
CA LEU A 76 13.56 -32.71 -1.11
C LEU A 76 14.13 -33.93 -1.83
N TYR A 77 13.27 -34.64 -2.55
CA TYR A 77 13.61 -35.82 -3.33
C TYR A 77 13.45 -35.52 -4.83
N TYR A 78 14.30 -36.11 -5.64
CA TYR A 78 14.18 -36.14 -7.09
C TYR A 78 14.46 -37.57 -7.55
N ALA A 79 13.47 -38.20 -8.19
CA ALA A 79 13.42 -39.66 -8.28
C ALA A 79 13.66 -40.30 -6.88
N ASP A 80 14.54 -41.31 -6.78
CA ASP A 80 14.85 -41.98 -5.51
C ASP A 80 15.95 -41.27 -4.68
N GLN A 81 16.43 -40.09 -5.11
CA GLN A 81 17.57 -39.42 -4.48
C GLN A 81 17.13 -38.25 -3.58
N LEU A 82 17.65 -38.21 -2.36
CA LEU A 82 17.55 -37.05 -1.47
C LEU A 82 18.51 -35.96 -1.97
N VAL A 83 17.97 -34.87 -2.51
CA VAL A 83 18.71 -33.78 -3.15
C VAL A 83 18.76 -32.51 -2.30
N GLY A 84 17.96 -32.42 -1.24
CA GLY A 84 18.00 -31.35 -0.26
C GLY A 84 17.50 -31.83 1.09
N ASP A 85 18.18 -31.45 2.17
CA ASP A 85 17.78 -31.82 3.52
C ASP A 85 18.18 -30.73 4.52
N VAL A 86 17.20 -29.94 4.95
CA VAL A 86 17.42 -28.74 5.79
C VAL A 86 16.55 -28.84 7.05
N ALA A 87 17.13 -28.53 8.22
CA ALA A 87 16.35 -28.44 9.45
C ALA A 87 15.42 -27.22 9.40
N MET A 88 14.15 -27.38 9.81
CA MET A 88 13.18 -26.28 9.81
C MET A 88 13.60 -25.14 10.74
N GLU A 89 14.14 -25.49 11.93
CA GLU A 89 14.71 -24.52 12.87
C GLU A 89 15.84 -23.70 12.22
N PHE A 90 16.75 -24.33 11.49
CA PHE A 90 17.82 -23.60 10.80
C PHE A 90 17.27 -22.72 9.66
N LEU A 91 16.26 -23.20 8.93
CA LEU A 91 15.68 -22.45 7.82
C LEU A 91 14.99 -21.15 8.28
N HIS A 92 14.31 -21.19 9.42
CA HIS A 92 13.52 -20.06 9.94
C HIS A 92 14.29 -19.21 10.96
N ASP A 93 15.07 -19.83 11.84
CA ASP A 93 15.76 -19.17 12.96
C ASP A 93 17.30 -19.16 12.81
N GLY A 94 17.85 -19.69 11.72
CA GLY A 94 19.30 -19.81 11.53
C GLY A 94 20.03 -18.49 11.25
N ILE A 95 19.30 -17.43 10.89
CA ILE A 95 19.88 -16.11 10.61
C ILE A 95 19.85 -15.27 11.90
N PRO A 96 21.01 -14.87 12.45
CA PRO A 96 21.03 -14.06 13.67
C PRO A 96 20.47 -12.66 13.43
N GLN A 97 19.82 -12.10 14.46
CA GLN A 97 19.36 -10.72 14.43
C GLN A 97 20.54 -9.76 14.23
N ARG A 98 20.43 -8.93 13.19
CA ARG A 98 21.47 -7.97 12.83
C ARG A 98 21.33 -6.71 13.68
N HIS A 99 22.45 -6.21 14.19
CA HIS A 99 22.53 -4.89 14.82
C HIS A 99 23.22 -3.93 13.84
N LEU A 100 22.48 -2.92 13.38
CA LEU A 100 22.96 -1.95 12.40
C LEU A 100 22.95 -0.55 13.03
N THR A 101 23.90 0.30 12.62
CA THR A 101 23.97 1.69 13.07
C THR A 101 23.22 2.58 12.08
N ALA A 102 22.23 3.31 12.57
CA ALA A 102 21.44 4.27 11.79
C ALA A 102 21.88 5.70 12.15
N VAL A 103 22.10 6.55 11.15
CA VAL A 103 22.49 7.96 11.32
C VAL A 103 21.58 8.79 10.44
N TRP A 104 20.85 9.74 11.03
CA TRP A 104 20.05 10.70 10.28
C TRP A 104 20.51 12.12 10.59
N GLU A 105 20.83 12.86 9.54
CA GLU A 105 21.15 14.28 9.62
C GLU A 105 20.09 15.05 8.84
N LYS A 106 19.44 16.01 9.52
CA LYS A 106 18.47 16.86 8.86
C LYS A 106 19.17 17.69 7.79
N PRO A 107 18.63 17.80 6.56
CA PRO A 107 19.21 18.64 5.52
C PRO A 107 19.43 20.07 5.99
N ALA A 108 20.62 20.62 5.72
CA ALA A 108 20.99 21.98 6.06
C ALA A 108 20.38 22.99 5.06
N LEU A 109 19.05 23.11 5.06
CA LEU A 109 18.29 24.01 4.21
C LEU A 109 17.58 25.09 5.03
N PRO A 110 17.25 26.26 4.44
CA PRO A 110 16.51 27.31 5.13
C PRO A 110 15.17 26.79 5.65
N ALA A 111 14.83 27.10 6.91
CA ALA A 111 13.56 26.70 7.49
C ALA A 111 12.36 27.47 6.89
N GLN A 112 12.60 28.65 6.30
CA GLN A 112 11.58 29.44 5.62
C GLN A 112 11.95 29.53 4.14
N LEU A 113 10.94 29.41 3.27
CA LEU A 113 11.13 29.69 1.85
C LEU A 113 11.29 31.20 1.67
N GLU A 114 12.47 31.62 1.25
CA GLU A 114 12.69 33.01 0.91
C GLU A 114 11.82 33.39 -0.30
N GLY A 115 11.03 34.46 -0.16
CA GLY A 115 10.25 34.99 -1.29
C GLY A 115 8.85 34.40 -1.48
N THR A 116 8.17 33.93 -0.43
CA THR A 116 6.74 33.61 -0.49
C THR A 116 5.85 34.73 0.06
N PRO A 117 4.90 35.32 -0.72
CA PRO A 117 4.67 35.16 -2.16
C PRO A 117 5.29 36.33 -2.95
N LYS A 118 6.48 36.12 -3.55
CA LYS A 118 7.07 36.99 -4.58
C LYS A 118 6.83 36.45 -5.98
N HIS A 119 6.30 35.23 -6.10
CA HIS A 119 6.03 34.55 -7.37
C HIS A 119 4.61 34.84 -7.86
N ASP A 120 4.43 34.78 -9.18
CA ASP A 120 3.12 34.92 -9.81
C ASP A 120 2.26 33.68 -9.53
N LEU A 121 1.29 33.85 -8.62
CA LEU A 121 0.41 32.77 -8.17
C LEU A 121 -0.42 32.17 -9.30
N ALA A 122 -0.79 32.94 -10.33
CA ALA A 122 -1.56 32.41 -11.45
C ALA A 122 -0.69 31.44 -12.27
N ASN A 123 0.54 31.83 -12.56
CA ASN A 123 1.50 30.98 -13.26
C ASN A 123 1.91 29.76 -12.42
N SER A 124 2.13 29.93 -11.11
CA SER A 124 2.41 28.79 -10.22
C SER A 124 1.24 27.80 -10.18
N LEU A 125 -0.01 28.26 -10.11
CA LEU A 125 -1.18 27.38 -10.12
C LEU A 125 -1.28 26.58 -11.43
N LEU A 126 -1.10 27.25 -12.58
CA LEU A 126 -1.11 26.57 -13.89
C LEU A 126 0.01 25.54 -14.01
N ALA A 127 1.20 25.85 -13.50
CA ALA A 127 2.32 24.91 -13.46
C ALA A 127 2.02 23.70 -12.56
N ILE A 128 1.42 23.91 -11.38
CA ILE A 128 1.00 22.83 -10.48
C ILE A 128 -0.03 21.93 -11.18
N LEU A 129 -1.08 22.50 -11.79
CA LEU A 129 -2.10 21.73 -12.50
C LEU A 129 -1.54 20.94 -13.70
N ALA A 130 -0.48 21.44 -14.34
CA ALA A 130 0.22 20.75 -15.43
C ALA A 130 1.19 19.67 -14.95
N HIS A 131 1.62 19.70 -13.67
CA HIS A 131 2.62 18.81 -13.14
C HIS A 131 2.17 17.33 -13.23
N PRO A 132 3.04 16.38 -13.66
CA PRO A 132 2.65 14.97 -13.83
C PRO A 132 2.02 14.33 -12.59
N ASN A 133 2.46 14.72 -11.39
CA ASN A 133 1.90 14.21 -10.13
C ASN A 133 0.48 14.72 -9.87
N VAL A 134 0.09 15.91 -10.37
CA VAL A 134 -1.19 16.57 -10.06
C VAL A 134 -2.20 16.46 -11.20
N ARG A 135 -1.75 16.58 -12.46
CA ARG A 135 -2.63 16.55 -13.64
C ARG A 135 -3.52 15.30 -13.68
N SER A 136 -4.61 15.35 -14.46
CA SER A 136 -5.51 14.21 -14.63
C SER A 136 -4.76 12.90 -14.96
N LYS A 137 -5.20 11.81 -14.33
CA LYS A 137 -4.69 10.43 -14.53
C LYS A 137 -5.62 9.58 -15.39
N GLU A 138 -6.58 10.23 -16.06
CA GLU A 138 -7.63 9.60 -16.86
C GLU A 138 -7.07 8.65 -17.95
N ASP A 139 -5.93 8.99 -18.55
CA ASP A 139 -5.28 8.19 -19.59
C ASP A 139 -4.79 6.83 -19.10
N VAL A 140 -4.48 6.71 -17.80
CA VAL A 140 -4.14 5.46 -17.11
C VAL A 140 -5.42 4.80 -16.61
N VAL A 141 -6.26 5.55 -15.87
CA VAL A 141 -7.46 5.01 -15.21
C VAL A 141 -8.41 4.35 -16.20
N ARG A 142 -8.65 4.95 -17.38
CA ARG A 142 -9.58 4.41 -18.38
C ARG A 142 -9.11 3.15 -19.09
N ARG A 143 -7.85 2.73 -18.91
CA ARG A 143 -7.36 1.47 -19.50
C ARG A 143 -7.82 0.25 -18.71
N TYR A 144 -8.25 0.45 -17.47
CA TYR A 144 -8.63 -0.62 -16.56
C TYR A 144 -10.14 -0.63 -16.33
N ASP A 145 -10.68 -1.83 -16.28
CA ASP A 145 -12.07 -2.03 -15.86
C ASP A 145 -12.23 -1.66 -14.38
N HIS A 146 -13.38 -1.09 -14.05
CA HIS A 146 -13.76 -0.69 -12.70
C HIS A 146 -15.22 -1.07 -12.38
N GLU A 147 -15.82 -1.96 -13.18
CA GLU A 147 -17.25 -2.32 -13.12
C GLU A 147 -17.51 -3.83 -13.07
N VAL A 148 -16.52 -4.67 -13.36
CA VAL A 148 -16.65 -6.13 -13.25
C VAL A 148 -17.17 -6.48 -11.86
N GLN A 149 -18.20 -7.34 -11.83
CA GLN A 149 -18.97 -7.74 -10.66
C GLN A 149 -19.92 -6.66 -10.08
N GLY A 150 -19.97 -5.45 -10.65
CA GLY A 150 -20.96 -4.42 -10.29
C GLY A 150 -20.87 -3.89 -8.86
N GLY A 151 -19.77 -4.16 -8.16
CA GLY A 151 -19.59 -3.82 -6.75
C GLY A 151 -19.00 -2.43 -6.49
N THR A 152 -18.61 -1.67 -7.51
CA THR A 152 -17.97 -0.36 -7.32
C THR A 152 -19.01 0.75 -7.19
N VAL A 153 -19.13 1.34 -5.99
CA VAL A 153 -20.07 2.42 -5.69
C VAL A 153 -19.44 3.79 -5.98
N VAL A 154 -18.29 4.07 -5.39
CA VAL A 154 -17.49 5.26 -5.73
C VAL A 154 -16.35 4.81 -6.63
N LYS A 155 -16.36 5.33 -7.86
CA LYS A 155 -15.36 5.02 -8.89
C LYS A 155 -14.16 5.96 -8.80
N PRO A 156 -13.02 5.62 -9.42
CA PRO A 156 -11.86 6.50 -9.47
C PRO A 156 -12.13 7.85 -10.15
N LEU A 157 -13.14 7.92 -11.03
CA LEU A 157 -13.60 9.16 -11.65
C LEU A 157 -15.06 9.44 -11.27
N VAL A 158 -15.35 10.67 -10.85
CA VAL A 158 -16.65 11.12 -10.33
C VAL A 158 -17.12 12.41 -11.04
N GLY A 159 -18.24 12.96 -10.56
CA GLY A 159 -18.92 14.11 -11.14
C GLY A 159 -19.84 13.75 -12.31
N VAL A 160 -20.60 14.75 -12.78
CA VAL A 160 -21.67 14.59 -13.78
C VAL A 160 -21.22 13.85 -15.04
N ALA A 161 -19.96 14.04 -15.46
CA ALA A 161 -19.38 13.41 -16.64
C ALA A 161 -18.42 12.25 -16.33
N ASN A 162 -18.17 11.90 -15.05
CA ASN A 162 -17.15 10.94 -14.64
C ASN A 162 -15.75 11.28 -15.17
N HIS A 163 -15.35 12.55 -15.04
CA HIS A 163 -14.06 13.08 -15.50
C HIS A 163 -13.23 13.67 -14.35
N GLY A 164 -13.84 13.95 -13.18
CA GLY A 164 -13.11 14.44 -12.01
C GLY A 164 -12.48 13.26 -11.25
N PRO A 165 -11.36 13.45 -10.56
CA PRO A 165 -10.82 12.41 -9.67
C PRO A 165 -11.78 12.13 -8.51
N GLY A 166 -11.69 10.96 -7.89
CA GLY A 166 -12.26 10.70 -6.57
C GLY A 166 -11.15 10.49 -5.53
N ASP A 167 -11.40 10.84 -4.26
CA ASP A 167 -10.41 10.72 -3.18
C ASP A 167 -10.12 9.26 -2.80
N ALA A 168 -11.14 8.40 -2.84
CA ALA A 168 -11.05 6.97 -2.58
C ALA A 168 -12.08 6.19 -3.40
N ALA A 169 -11.82 4.91 -3.64
CA ALA A 169 -12.81 4.00 -4.22
C ALA A 169 -13.66 3.38 -3.11
N VAL A 170 -14.95 3.16 -3.36
CA VAL A 170 -15.83 2.43 -2.43
C VAL A 170 -16.38 1.21 -3.12
N LEU A 171 -16.17 0.05 -2.50
CA LEU A 171 -16.66 -1.24 -2.95
C LEU A 171 -17.79 -1.71 -2.03
N TRP A 172 -18.86 -2.22 -2.61
CA TRP A 172 -19.94 -2.92 -1.94
C TRP A 172 -19.79 -4.42 -2.19
N PRO A 173 -19.23 -5.19 -1.23
CA PRO A 173 -18.94 -6.60 -1.44
C PRO A 173 -20.19 -7.39 -1.81
N LEU A 174 -20.13 -8.17 -2.90
CA LEU A 174 -21.28 -8.95 -3.37
C LEU A 174 -21.90 -9.86 -2.32
N ILE A 175 -21.09 -10.41 -1.40
CA ILE A 175 -21.57 -11.27 -0.32
C ILE A 175 -22.45 -10.55 0.71
N THR A 176 -22.37 -9.21 0.78
CA THR A 176 -23.23 -8.38 1.63
C THR A 176 -24.45 -7.86 0.87
N GLN A 177 -24.55 -8.14 -0.43
CA GLN A 177 -25.70 -7.81 -1.25
C GLN A 177 -26.74 -8.94 -1.15
N SER A 178 -28.01 -8.57 -0.99
CA SER A 178 -29.14 -9.49 -1.14
C SER A 178 -30.14 -8.90 -2.11
N ASP A 179 -30.83 -9.75 -2.88
CA ASP A 179 -31.78 -9.30 -3.90
C ASP A 179 -32.84 -8.37 -3.30
N GLY A 180 -32.89 -7.12 -3.80
CA GLY A 180 -33.82 -6.09 -3.33
C GLY A 180 -33.46 -5.43 -2.00
N ALA A 181 -32.27 -5.69 -1.44
CA ALA A 181 -31.82 -5.05 -0.22
C ALA A 181 -31.46 -3.57 -0.43
N ALA A 182 -31.72 -2.76 0.59
CA ALA A 182 -31.22 -1.41 0.66
C ALA A 182 -29.69 -1.39 0.68
N PRO A 183 -29.05 -0.25 0.33
CA PRO A 183 -27.62 -0.06 0.49
C PRO A 183 -27.15 -0.50 1.88
N GLY A 184 -25.99 -1.15 1.92
CA GLY A 184 -25.45 -1.79 3.12
C GLY A 184 -23.98 -1.47 3.33
N PRO A 185 -23.27 -2.24 4.17
CA PRO A 185 -21.88 -1.96 4.47
C PRO A 185 -20.97 -2.22 3.26
N GLY A 186 -19.98 -1.34 3.10
CA GLY A 186 -18.94 -1.41 2.08
C GLY A 186 -17.55 -1.20 2.65
N VAL A 187 -16.58 -1.12 1.74
CA VAL A 187 -15.17 -0.91 2.04
C VAL A 187 -14.63 0.20 1.16
N ALA A 188 -14.07 1.24 1.77
CA ALA A 188 -13.34 2.29 1.08
C ALA A 188 -11.86 1.93 1.00
N LEU A 189 -11.24 2.19 -0.15
CA LEU A 189 -9.81 2.06 -0.39
C LEU A 189 -9.22 3.41 -0.78
N GLY A 190 -8.28 3.89 0.03
CA GLY A 190 -7.56 5.14 -0.19
C GLY A 190 -6.06 4.93 -0.13
N ASN A 191 -5.31 5.91 -0.63
CA ASN A 191 -3.85 5.86 -0.62
C ASN A 191 -3.27 7.22 -0.21
N GLY A 192 -2.07 7.21 0.36
CA GLY A 192 -1.28 8.40 0.63
C GLY A 192 0.19 8.19 0.29
N ILE A 193 0.80 9.18 -0.36
CA ILE A 193 2.18 9.11 -0.87
C ILE A 193 2.76 10.52 -1.08
N CYS A 194 3.78 10.86 -0.30
CA CYS A 194 4.33 12.23 -0.28
C CYS A 194 5.89 12.26 -0.35
N PRO A 195 6.56 11.63 -1.34
CA PRO A 195 8.01 11.41 -1.34
C PRO A 195 8.85 12.70 -1.28
N GLU A 196 8.33 13.80 -1.82
CA GLU A 196 8.97 15.12 -1.82
C GLU A 196 9.16 15.69 -0.40
N LEU A 197 8.25 15.34 0.52
CA LEU A 197 8.41 15.68 1.94
C LEU A 197 9.56 14.89 2.56
N GLY A 198 9.80 13.65 2.12
CA GLY A 198 10.82 12.76 2.63
C GLY A 198 12.25 13.21 2.33
N LEU A 199 12.43 14.02 1.28
CA LEU A 199 13.71 14.67 0.98
C LEU A 199 14.14 15.66 2.07
N LEU A 200 13.17 16.18 2.85
CA LEU A 200 13.40 17.14 3.93
C LEU A 200 13.24 16.50 5.31
N ASP A 201 12.20 15.70 5.51
CA ASP A 201 11.90 15.05 6.77
C ASP A 201 11.12 13.73 6.57
N PRO A 202 11.80 12.56 6.58
CA PRO A 202 11.16 11.25 6.42
C PRO A 202 10.08 10.95 7.47
N TYR A 203 10.20 11.52 8.67
CA TYR A 203 9.21 11.32 9.74
C TYR A 203 7.91 12.04 9.41
N ASN A 204 7.97 13.31 9.01
CA ASN A 204 6.77 14.07 8.63
C ASN A 204 6.19 13.59 7.29
N MET A 205 7.01 13.08 6.37
CA MET A 205 6.52 12.37 5.19
C MET A 205 5.61 11.19 5.55
N ALA A 206 6.05 10.34 6.48
CA ALA A 206 5.27 9.19 6.91
C ALA A 206 3.93 9.60 7.54
N TRP A 207 3.95 10.63 8.40
CA TRP A 207 2.74 11.22 8.95
C TRP A 207 1.78 11.74 7.88
N ALA A 208 2.29 12.51 6.91
CA ALA A 208 1.48 13.02 5.82
C ALA A 208 0.87 11.91 4.95
N ALA A 209 1.64 10.84 4.67
CA ALA A 209 1.15 9.70 3.90
C ALA A 209 0.07 8.91 4.65
N VAL A 210 0.23 8.69 5.96
CA VAL A 210 -0.81 8.04 6.78
C VAL A 210 -2.07 8.92 6.86
N ASP A 211 -1.89 10.22 7.11
CA ASP A 211 -3.00 11.18 7.18
C ASP A 211 -3.77 11.24 5.86
N GLU A 212 -3.09 11.37 4.72
CA GLU A 212 -3.70 11.40 3.39
C GLU A 212 -4.49 10.11 3.12
N ALA A 213 -3.91 8.94 3.42
CA ALA A 213 -4.59 7.66 3.23
C ALA A 213 -5.87 7.55 4.08
N VAL A 214 -5.82 7.93 5.36
CA VAL A 214 -6.98 7.89 6.27
C VAL A 214 -8.03 8.93 5.85
N ARG A 215 -7.60 10.16 5.56
CA ARG A 215 -8.46 11.27 5.15
C ARG A 215 -9.23 10.93 3.87
N ASN A 216 -8.57 10.30 2.89
CA ASN A 216 -9.19 9.90 1.62
C ASN A 216 -10.37 8.93 1.83
N VAL A 217 -10.23 7.93 2.69
CA VAL A 217 -11.35 6.99 2.96
C VAL A 217 -12.45 7.62 3.81
N VAL A 218 -12.11 8.51 4.75
CA VAL A 218 -13.10 9.25 5.55
C VAL A 218 -13.90 10.21 4.67
N ALA A 219 -13.27 10.86 3.69
CA ALA A 219 -13.92 11.80 2.78
C ALA A 219 -15.05 11.16 1.96
N VAL A 220 -14.94 9.86 1.68
CA VAL A 220 -15.99 9.08 0.98
C VAL A 220 -16.95 8.36 1.92
N GLY A 221 -16.83 8.56 3.23
CA GLY A 221 -17.79 8.10 4.23
C GLY A 221 -17.36 6.89 5.08
N ALA A 222 -16.10 6.47 5.03
CA ALA A 222 -15.60 5.43 5.95
C ALA A 222 -15.60 5.93 7.40
N ASP A 223 -15.83 5.01 8.35
CA ASP A 223 -15.71 5.27 9.78
C ASP A 223 -14.23 5.32 10.18
N PRO A 224 -13.71 6.45 10.70
CA PRO A 224 -12.30 6.59 11.08
C PRO A 224 -11.86 5.62 12.18
N ASP A 225 -12.78 5.09 13.01
CA ASP A 225 -12.46 4.07 14.03
C ASP A 225 -12.48 2.63 13.45
N ARG A 226 -12.76 2.49 12.15
CA ARG A 226 -12.79 1.23 11.40
C ARG A 226 -11.87 1.26 10.19
N VAL A 227 -10.76 1.99 10.30
CA VAL A 227 -9.70 2.02 9.29
C VAL A 227 -8.54 1.14 9.74
N ALA A 228 -8.02 0.34 8.81
CA ALA A 228 -6.74 -0.33 8.91
C ALA A 228 -5.84 0.13 7.76
N ILE A 229 -4.52 0.10 7.96
CA ILE A 229 -3.55 0.57 6.98
C ILE A 229 -2.52 -0.50 6.63
N LEU A 230 -1.86 -0.28 5.50
CA LEU A 230 -0.77 -1.09 4.98
C LEU A 230 0.36 -0.19 4.53
N ASP A 231 1.61 -0.63 4.73
CA ASP A 231 2.81 0.08 4.33
C ASP A 231 3.53 -0.60 3.16
N ASN A 232 4.04 0.20 2.22
CA ASN A 232 4.99 -0.26 1.22
C ASN A 232 6.21 0.65 1.22
N PHE A 233 7.30 0.19 1.84
CA PHE A 233 8.56 0.91 1.91
C PHE A 233 9.38 0.67 0.64
N CYS A 234 9.82 1.75 -0.01
CA CYS A 234 10.78 1.71 -1.10
C CYS A 234 12.01 2.52 -0.70
N TRP A 235 13.13 1.83 -0.50
CA TRP A 235 14.34 2.44 0.06
C TRP A 235 15.64 2.01 -0.62
N GLY A 236 16.70 2.80 -0.42
CA GLY A 236 18.06 2.42 -0.80
C GLY A 236 18.63 1.29 0.07
N ASN A 237 19.94 1.06 -0.04
CA ASN A 237 20.67 0.03 0.69
C ASN A 237 20.68 0.32 2.20
N PRO A 238 20.02 -0.50 3.03
CA PRO A 238 19.91 -0.30 4.48
C PRO A 238 21.21 -0.61 5.23
N ASN A 239 22.24 -1.13 4.55
CA ASN A 239 23.55 -1.34 5.16
C ASN A 239 24.36 -0.03 5.29
N LEU A 240 23.93 1.06 4.65
CA LEU A 240 24.55 2.36 4.83
C LEU A 240 23.83 3.15 5.93
N PRO A 241 24.57 3.70 6.93
CA PRO A 241 23.94 4.34 8.09
C PRO A 241 23.00 5.50 7.79
N ASP A 242 23.32 6.32 6.78
CA ASP A 242 22.52 7.46 6.33
C ASP A 242 21.16 7.02 5.77
N ARG A 243 21.18 6.02 4.89
CA ARG A 243 19.98 5.43 4.28
C ARG A 243 19.12 4.75 5.34
N LEU A 244 19.74 4.00 6.24
CA LEU A 244 19.03 3.36 7.36
C LEU A 244 18.45 4.38 8.32
N GLY A 245 19.16 5.47 8.62
CA GLY A 245 18.67 6.55 9.48
C GLY A 245 17.38 7.15 8.98
N ALA A 246 17.32 7.43 7.68
CA ALA A 246 16.13 7.96 7.03
C ALA A 246 14.95 6.95 7.06
N LEU A 247 15.22 5.65 6.85
CA LEU A 247 14.23 4.59 6.96
C LEU A 247 13.67 4.47 8.39
N VAL A 248 14.54 4.49 9.40
CA VAL A 248 14.14 4.46 10.82
C VAL A 248 13.26 5.66 11.17
N ARG A 249 13.60 6.87 10.68
CA ARG A 249 12.78 8.07 10.88
C ARG A 249 11.39 7.93 10.23
N CYS A 250 11.31 7.36 9.04
CA CYS A 250 10.04 7.07 8.38
C CYS A 250 9.20 6.06 9.19
N ALA A 251 9.81 4.97 9.66
CA ALA A 251 9.12 3.96 10.47
C ALA A 251 8.59 4.53 11.80
N GLN A 252 9.35 5.42 12.45
CA GLN A 252 8.90 6.15 13.64
C GLN A 252 7.67 7.03 13.34
N GLY A 253 7.67 7.73 12.20
CA GLY A 253 6.51 8.54 11.78
C GLY A 253 5.27 7.68 11.51
N CYS A 254 5.45 6.54 10.84
CA CYS A 254 4.37 5.57 10.64
C CYS A 254 3.78 5.08 11.97
N HIS A 255 4.64 4.70 12.92
CA HIS A 255 4.22 4.26 14.26
C HIS A 255 3.39 5.33 14.97
N ASP A 256 3.93 6.55 15.08
CA ASP A 256 3.28 7.61 15.84
C ASP A 256 1.95 8.04 15.20
N ALA A 257 1.89 8.08 13.86
CA ALA A 257 0.66 8.36 13.12
C ALA A 257 -0.40 7.27 13.31
N ALA A 258 -0.01 6.01 13.23
CA ALA A 258 -0.89 4.87 13.44
C ALA A 258 -1.48 4.87 14.86
N VAL A 259 -0.66 5.14 15.87
CA VAL A 259 -1.09 5.26 17.27
C VAL A 259 -2.03 6.45 17.46
N ALA A 260 -1.73 7.61 16.88
CA ALA A 260 -2.55 8.80 17.03
C ALA A 260 -3.93 8.67 16.37
N TYR A 261 -4.00 8.05 15.18
CA TYR A 261 -5.28 7.77 14.52
C TYR A 261 -5.98 6.52 15.06
N GLY A 262 -5.29 5.66 15.80
CA GLY A 262 -5.83 4.37 16.25
C GLY A 262 -6.08 3.42 15.09
N THR A 263 -5.24 3.46 14.06
CA THR A 263 -5.35 2.66 12.83
C THR A 263 -4.20 1.65 12.77
N PRO A 264 -4.47 0.33 12.82
CA PRO A 264 -3.41 -0.67 12.84
C PRO A 264 -2.83 -0.92 11.45
N PHE A 265 -1.51 -1.19 11.40
CA PHE A 265 -0.89 -1.86 10.26
C PHE A 265 -1.27 -3.34 10.26
N ILE A 266 -1.94 -3.81 9.19
CA ILE A 266 -2.40 -5.21 9.07
C ILE A 266 -1.59 -6.04 8.09
N SER A 267 -0.77 -5.39 7.27
CA SER A 267 0.12 -5.99 6.28
C SER A 267 1.08 -4.93 5.78
N GLY A 268 2.20 -5.33 5.20
CA GLY A 268 3.14 -4.41 4.57
C GLY A 268 4.16 -5.15 3.72
N LYS A 269 5.01 -4.37 3.04
CA LYS A 269 6.14 -4.89 2.27
C LYS A 269 7.27 -3.86 2.23
N ASP A 270 8.49 -4.34 2.23
CA ASP A 270 9.67 -3.55 1.93
C ASP A 270 10.34 -3.99 0.62
N SER A 271 10.76 -2.99 -0.16
CA SER A 271 11.67 -3.14 -1.30
C SER A 271 12.90 -2.30 -1.00
N LEU A 272 13.99 -2.97 -0.63
CA LEU A 272 15.24 -2.35 -0.24
C LEU A 272 16.31 -2.51 -1.32
N ASN A 273 17.37 -1.69 -1.26
CA ASN A 273 18.43 -1.63 -2.27
C ASN A 273 17.98 -1.07 -3.63
N ASN A 274 16.95 -0.21 -3.63
CA ASN A 274 16.54 0.53 -4.82
C ASN A 274 17.57 1.61 -5.16
N GLU A 275 18.55 1.23 -5.97
CA GLU A 275 19.67 2.08 -6.39
C GLU A 275 19.96 1.87 -7.86
N TYR A 276 20.44 2.93 -8.51
CA TYR A 276 20.93 2.86 -9.87
C TYR A 276 22.32 3.49 -9.98
N THR A 277 23.10 3.02 -10.94
CA THR A 277 24.37 3.65 -11.30
C THR A 277 24.10 4.78 -12.27
N GLY A 278 24.44 6.01 -11.88
CA GLY A 278 24.29 7.19 -12.70
C GLY A 278 25.31 7.26 -13.82
N ALA A 279 25.14 8.22 -14.74
CA ALA A 279 26.10 8.49 -15.81
C ALA A 279 27.47 8.96 -15.29
N ASP A 280 27.51 9.44 -14.04
CA ASP A 280 28.71 9.80 -13.28
C ASP A 280 29.45 8.57 -12.70
N GLY A 281 28.90 7.36 -12.86
CA GLY A 281 29.44 6.12 -12.31
C GLY A 281 29.18 5.93 -10.81
N ALA A 282 28.47 6.86 -10.16
CA ALA A 282 28.12 6.75 -8.75
C ALA A 282 26.80 5.99 -8.55
N LYS A 283 26.63 5.36 -7.39
CA LYS A 283 25.36 4.74 -6.99
C LYS A 283 24.46 5.76 -6.33
N HIS A 284 23.29 5.96 -6.92
CA HIS A 284 22.25 6.87 -6.44
C HIS A 284 21.10 6.04 -5.88
N ALA A 285 20.66 6.36 -4.66
CA ALA A 285 19.44 5.81 -4.11
C ALA A 285 18.23 6.58 -4.66
N ILE A 286 17.11 5.88 -4.83
CA ILE A 286 15.84 6.57 -5.03
C ILE A 286 15.51 7.44 -3.80
N PRO A 287 14.65 8.47 -3.94
CA PRO A 287 14.03 9.11 -2.80
C PRO A 287 13.34 8.05 -1.93
N GLY A 288 13.62 8.09 -0.63
CA GLY A 288 12.93 7.23 0.33
C GLY A 288 11.43 7.46 0.21
N THR A 289 10.68 6.40 -0.11
CA THR A 289 9.25 6.50 -0.45
C THR A 289 8.47 5.53 0.40
N ILE A 290 7.35 6.02 0.94
CA ILE A 290 6.35 5.22 1.63
C ILE A 290 5.01 5.42 0.94
N LEU A 291 4.39 4.32 0.54
CA LEU A 291 2.99 4.29 0.13
C LEU A 291 2.18 3.71 1.29
N ILE A 292 1.22 4.47 1.78
CA ILE A 292 0.23 3.98 2.74
C ILE A 292 -1.04 3.71 1.98
N SER A 293 -1.56 2.49 2.09
CA SER A 293 -2.91 2.14 1.63
C SER A 293 -3.82 2.00 2.85
N SER A 294 -5.02 2.55 2.79
CA SER A 294 -6.03 2.43 3.83
C SER A 294 -7.22 1.61 3.34
N LEU A 295 -7.76 0.80 4.24
CA LEU A 295 -9.02 0.09 4.07
C LEU A 295 -9.94 0.52 5.21
N GLY A 296 -11.02 1.22 4.87
CA GLY A 296 -12.00 1.74 5.82
C GLY A 296 -13.37 1.10 5.66
N GLN A 297 -14.02 0.73 6.75
CA GLN A 297 -15.41 0.27 6.68
C GLN A 297 -16.35 1.46 6.40
N VAL A 298 -17.18 1.33 5.37
CA VAL A 298 -18.28 2.26 5.11
C VAL A 298 -19.55 1.63 5.68
N PRO A 299 -20.22 2.25 6.68
CA PRO A 299 -21.40 1.65 7.30
C PRO A 299 -22.58 1.46 6.34
N ASP A 300 -22.76 2.42 5.42
CA ASP A 300 -23.81 2.45 4.42
C ASP A 300 -23.28 3.08 3.13
N VAL A 301 -23.14 2.28 2.08
CA VAL A 301 -22.67 2.75 0.77
C VAL A 301 -23.63 3.72 0.09
N GLY A 302 -24.89 3.79 0.53
CA GLY A 302 -25.86 4.80 0.07
C GLY A 302 -25.60 6.20 0.62
N ARG A 303 -24.65 6.33 1.55
CA ARG A 303 -24.24 7.61 2.19
C ARG A 303 -22.82 8.00 1.86
N THR A 304 -22.24 7.46 0.79
CA THR A 304 -20.90 7.88 0.33
C THR A 304 -20.93 9.28 -0.24
N ALA A 305 -19.90 10.08 0.02
CA ALA A 305 -19.72 11.39 -0.57
C ALA A 305 -18.66 11.35 -1.69
N THR A 306 -18.75 12.30 -2.63
CA THR A 306 -17.77 12.47 -3.72
C THR A 306 -17.43 13.95 -3.88
N MET A 307 -16.23 14.24 -4.37
CA MET A 307 -15.64 15.58 -4.29
C MET A 307 -16.23 16.63 -5.25
N ASP A 308 -17.05 16.24 -6.23
CA ASP A 308 -17.67 17.19 -7.16
C ASP A 308 -18.74 18.06 -6.50
N LEU A 309 -18.84 19.32 -6.93
CA LEU A 309 -19.88 20.23 -6.42
C LEU A 309 -21.27 19.82 -6.93
N LYS A 310 -22.21 19.60 -6.00
CA LYS A 310 -23.54 19.06 -6.29
C LYS A 310 -24.55 20.08 -6.78
N GLN A 311 -24.56 21.27 -6.18
CA GLN A 311 -25.54 22.31 -6.51
C GLN A 311 -25.02 23.73 -6.26
N ALA A 312 -25.45 24.66 -7.11
CA ALA A 312 -25.18 26.08 -6.94
C ALA A 312 -25.86 26.62 -5.66
N GLY A 313 -25.21 27.60 -5.01
CA GLY A 313 -25.70 28.17 -3.76
C GLY A 313 -25.32 27.37 -2.50
N SER A 314 -24.66 26.22 -2.64
CA SER A 314 -24.06 25.51 -1.51
C SER A 314 -22.97 26.35 -0.86
N ALA A 315 -22.89 26.30 0.47
CA ALA A 315 -21.76 26.86 1.20
C ALA A 315 -20.54 25.93 1.07
N LEU A 316 -19.36 26.51 0.85
CA LEU A 316 -18.09 25.79 0.81
C LEU A 316 -17.28 26.15 2.05
N TYR A 317 -16.82 25.14 2.77
CA TYR A 317 -16.07 25.30 4.01
C TYR A 317 -14.67 24.71 3.86
N LEU A 318 -13.67 25.43 4.37
CA LEU A 318 -12.35 24.88 4.65
C LEU A 318 -12.34 24.44 6.11
N VAL A 319 -11.99 23.18 6.37
CA VAL A 319 -11.95 22.62 7.72
C VAL A 319 -10.52 22.24 8.09
N GLY A 320 -10.15 22.49 9.34
CA GLY A 320 -8.78 22.34 9.83
C GLY A 320 -8.01 23.66 9.84
N GLN A 321 -6.71 23.58 10.16
CA GLN A 321 -5.82 24.74 10.19
C GLN A 321 -4.84 24.69 9.02
N THR A 322 -4.36 25.85 8.59
CA THR A 322 -3.31 25.95 7.56
C THR A 322 -2.16 26.78 8.09
N ALA A 323 -0.93 26.35 7.84
CA ALA A 323 0.29 27.07 8.20
C ALA A 323 1.18 27.27 6.96
N THR A 324 2.21 28.11 7.09
CA THR A 324 3.19 28.37 6.01
C THR A 324 4.22 27.24 5.91
N GLU A 325 3.73 26.01 5.73
CA GLU A 325 4.49 24.76 5.68
C GLU A 325 4.63 24.28 4.24
N LEU A 326 5.41 25.02 3.45
CA LEU A 326 5.54 24.79 2.01
C LEU A 326 6.74 23.91 1.63
N GLY A 327 7.47 23.35 2.60
CA GLY A 327 8.61 22.47 2.34
C GLY A 327 8.17 21.17 1.67
N GLY A 328 8.79 20.85 0.53
CA GLY A 328 8.43 19.69 -0.30
C GLY A 328 7.06 19.79 -0.98
N SER A 329 6.44 20.99 -0.98
CA SER A 329 5.16 21.22 -1.68
C SER A 329 5.35 21.32 -3.20
N HIS A 330 4.29 21.04 -3.96
CA HIS A 330 4.29 21.31 -5.40
C HIS A 330 4.49 22.79 -5.73
N TYR A 331 4.07 23.71 -4.85
CA TYR A 331 4.36 25.13 -5.02
C TYR A 331 5.87 25.40 -4.96
N ALA A 332 6.60 24.77 -4.04
CA ALA A 332 8.05 24.89 -3.97
C ALA A 332 8.71 24.28 -5.22
N LEU A 333 8.26 23.11 -5.65
CA LEU A 333 8.81 22.42 -6.83
C LEU A 333 8.69 23.24 -8.11
N VAL A 334 7.50 23.75 -8.45
CA VAL A 334 7.31 24.47 -9.72
C VAL A 334 7.99 25.84 -9.75
N ASN A 335 8.34 26.38 -8.58
CA ASN A 335 9.06 27.64 -8.45
C ASN A 335 10.55 27.43 -8.12
N GLU A 336 11.05 26.19 -8.16
CA GLU A 336 12.45 25.82 -7.91
C GLU A 336 12.96 26.29 -6.53
N LEU A 337 12.08 26.24 -5.53
CA LEU A 337 12.38 26.63 -4.16
C LEU A 337 12.89 25.43 -3.35
N ASN A 338 13.89 25.65 -2.51
CA ASN A 338 14.49 24.63 -1.65
C ASN A 338 14.38 25.00 -0.17
N GLY A 339 14.15 23.99 0.68
CA GLY A 339 13.94 24.15 2.11
C GLY A 339 12.46 24.32 2.48
N GLY A 340 12.19 25.13 3.49
CA GLY A 340 10.86 25.31 4.06
C GLY A 340 10.53 24.30 5.17
N GLN A 341 9.46 24.60 5.90
CA GLN A 341 8.91 23.67 6.89
C GLN A 341 8.03 22.64 6.18
N VAL A 342 8.31 21.36 6.41
CA VAL A 342 7.44 20.25 6.00
C VAL A 342 6.18 20.28 6.85
N PRO A 343 4.98 20.06 6.28
CA PRO A 343 3.75 19.97 7.06
C PRO A 343 3.88 19.01 8.25
N ALA A 344 3.51 19.50 9.44
CA ALA A 344 3.54 18.72 10.66
C ALA A 344 2.15 18.13 10.97
N PRO A 345 2.08 17.06 11.79
CA PRO A 345 0.81 16.54 12.28
C PRO A 345 -0.01 17.62 13.00
N GLN A 346 -1.32 17.66 12.75
CA GLN A 346 -2.22 18.61 13.40
C GLN A 346 -2.91 17.98 14.61
N ASP A 347 -2.91 18.71 15.73
CA ASP A 347 -3.71 18.35 16.90
C ASP A 347 -5.20 18.32 16.53
N GLY A 348 -5.90 17.29 16.98
CA GLY A 348 -7.35 17.18 16.76
C GLY A 348 -7.78 16.59 15.41
N ALA A 349 -6.85 16.14 14.56
CA ALA A 349 -7.16 15.61 13.23
C ALA A 349 -8.15 14.42 13.29
N LYS A 350 -7.99 13.50 14.24
CA LYS A 350 -8.93 12.38 14.42
C LYS A 350 -10.35 12.86 14.76
N GLN A 351 -10.49 13.84 15.65
CA GLN A 351 -11.77 14.42 16.03
C GLN A 351 -12.43 15.11 14.84
N LEU A 352 -11.65 15.79 14.01
CA LEU A 352 -12.11 16.35 12.75
C LEU A 352 -12.63 15.25 11.82
N PHE A 353 -11.89 14.15 11.64
CA PHE A 353 -12.33 13.03 10.81
C PHE A 353 -13.63 12.40 11.33
N SER A 354 -13.78 12.23 12.64
CA SER A 354 -15.03 11.76 13.25
C SER A 354 -16.20 12.73 12.99
N ALA A 355 -15.97 14.04 13.04
CA ALA A 355 -16.99 15.04 12.76
C ALA A 355 -17.42 15.04 11.28
N ILE A 356 -16.47 14.93 10.36
CA ILE A 356 -16.75 14.81 8.92
C ILE A 356 -17.53 13.53 8.63
N HIS A 357 -17.09 12.39 9.16
CA HIS A 357 -17.82 11.13 9.04
C HIS A 357 -19.26 11.25 9.56
N ALA A 358 -19.46 11.82 10.75
CA ALA A 358 -20.78 12.01 11.32
C ALA A 358 -21.69 12.89 10.45
N ALA A 359 -21.14 13.97 9.88
CA ALA A 359 -21.89 14.87 9.02
C ALA A 359 -22.23 14.25 7.65
N ILE A 360 -21.35 13.41 7.08
CA ILE A 360 -21.65 12.58 5.89
C ILE A 360 -22.80 11.62 6.23
N GLN A 361 -22.72 10.91 7.36
CA GLN A 361 -23.77 9.98 7.78
C GLN A 361 -25.08 10.68 8.11
N ALA A 362 -25.07 11.93 8.58
CA ALA A 362 -26.28 12.71 8.81
C ALA A 362 -26.91 13.28 7.52
N GLY A 363 -26.21 13.19 6.37
CA GLY A 363 -26.64 13.82 5.12
C GLY A 363 -26.49 15.35 5.13
N GLU A 364 -25.62 15.87 5.99
CA GLU A 364 -25.35 17.31 6.13
C GLU A 364 -24.33 17.80 5.11
N LEU A 365 -23.49 16.90 4.58
CA LEU A 365 -22.63 17.17 3.43
C LEU A 365 -23.37 16.80 2.14
N ALA A 366 -23.26 17.68 1.14
CA ALA A 366 -23.76 17.40 -0.20
C ALA A 366 -22.95 16.23 -0.81
N ALA A 367 -23.60 15.08 -0.96
CA ALA A 367 -23.00 13.82 -1.41
C ALA A 367 -23.44 13.44 -2.82
#